data_AF-A0A1Z8ZF05-F1
#
_entry.id   AF-A0A1Z8ZF05-F1
#
_cell.length_a   1.000
_cell.length_b   1.000
_cell.length_c   1.000
_cell.angle_alpha   90.00
_cell.angle_beta   90.00
_cell.angle_gamma   90.00
#
_symmetry.space_group_name_H-M   'P 1'
#
loop_
_entity.id
_entity.type
_entity.pdbx_description
1 polymer ?
#
loop_
_entity_poly.entity_id
_entity_poly.type
_entity_poly.pdbx_seq_one_letter_code
_entity_poly.pdbx_strand_id
1 'polypeptide(L)'
;MAETENKEVYLTPKGRNPHFFDDPNIDRLISMVMELASELSVTRDRLDSHQRILEKKGIFISDEIETFDPSPEELKSREEWRSKFLDRVLNALYTKYDEK
;
A
#
# COMPACT_ATOMS: atom_id res chain seq x y z
N MET A 1 18.90 32.16 -8.80
CA MET A 1 18.25 31.23 -7.85
C MET A 1 16.94 30.84 -8.52
N ALA A 2 16.89 29.66 -9.14
CA ALA A 2 15.69 29.18 -9.82
C ALA A 2 15.06 28.11 -8.93
N GLU A 3 13.88 28.42 -8.39
CA GLU A 3 13.03 27.48 -7.66
C GLU A 3 12.60 26.37 -8.62
N THR A 4 12.97 25.14 -8.30
CA THR A 4 12.52 23.97 -9.02
C THR A 4 11.19 23.54 -8.41
N GLU A 5 10.09 23.90 -9.08
CA GLU A 5 8.76 23.34 -8.81
C GLU A 5 8.83 21.81 -8.96
N ASN A 6 8.85 21.11 -7.83
CA ASN A 6 8.74 19.66 -7.79
C ASN A 6 7.28 19.27 -8.07
N LYS A 7 6.89 19.22 -9.35
CA LYS A 7 5.61 18.64 -9.76
C LYS A 7 5.70 17.13 -9.58
N GLU A 8 5.03 16.60 -8.56
CA GLU A 8 4.80 15.16 -8.43
C GLU A 8 4.07 14.67 -9.69
N VAL A 9 4.82 14.01 -10.58
CA VAL A 9 4.27 13.43 -11.80
C VAL A 9 3.56 12.14 -11.42
N TYR A 10 2.25 12.22 -11.25
CA TYR A 10 1.40 11.04 -11.23
C TYR A 10 1.35 10.50 -12.67
N LEU A 11 2.04 9.39 -12.93
CA LEU A 11 1.94 8.66 -14.20
C LEU A 11 0.52 8.11 -14.30
N THR A 12 -0.38 8.82 -15.00
CA THR A 12 -1.69 8.27 -15.37
C THR A 12 -1.47 7.12 -16.35
N PRO A 13 -1.84 5.88 -15.99
CA PRO A 13 -1.77 4.75 -16.90
C PRO A 13 -2.60 5.06 -18.15
N LYS A 14 -2.01 4.91 -19.35
CA LYS A 14 -2.68 5.19 -20.64
C LYS A 14 -3.56 4.04 -21.15
N GLY A 15 -3.78 3.01 -20.34
CA GLY A 15 -4.66 1.88 -20.68
C GLY A 15 -6.11 2.19 -20.35
N ARG A 16 -7.04 1.83 -21.25
CA ARG A 16 -8.48 1.76 -20.91
C ARG A 16 -8.63 0.83 -19.71
N ASN A 17 -9.30 1.28 -18.65
CA ASN A 17 -9.70 0.39 -17.56
C ASN A 17 -10.81 -0.53 -18.07
N PRO A 18 -10.55 -1.83 -18.29
CA PRO A 18 -11.54 -2.73 -18.86
C PRO A 18 -12.71 -2.93 -17.88
N HIS A 19 -13.93 -2.85 -18.40
CA HIS A 19 -15.15 -3.22 -17.70
C HIS A 19 -15.48 -4.69 -17.99
N PHE A 20 -15.51 -5.53 -16.96
CA PHE A 20 -15.81 -6.96 -17.11
C PHE A 20 -17.24 -7.31 -16.70
N PHE A 21 -17.82 -6.56 -15.75
CA PHE A 21 -19.16 -6.82 -15.21
C PHE A 21 -20.17 -5.75 -15.64
N ASP A 22 -21.45 -6.06 -15.50
CA ASP A 22 -22.54 -5.13 -15.80
C ASP A 22 -22.60 -3.97 -14.79
N ASP A 23 -22.31 -4.26 -13.51
CA ASP A 23 -22.16 -3.23 -12.48
C ASP A 23 -20.67 -2.84 -12.35
N PRO A 24 -20.29 -1.60 -12.72
CA PRO A 24 -18.90 -1.14 -12.62
C PRO A 24 -18.38 -1.09 -11.18
N ASN A 25 -19.25 -1.14 -10.16
CA ASN A 25 -18.81 -1.23 -8.77
C ASN A 25 -18.21 -2.59 -8.42
N ILE A 26 -18.56 -3.65 -9.15
CA ILE A 26 -17.95 -4.98 -8.99
C ILE A 26 -16.51 -4.96 -9.48
N ASP A 27 -16.26 -4.37 -10.66
CA ASP A 27 -14.90 -4.18 -11.20
C ASP A 27 -14.02 -3.36 -10.24
N ARG A 28 -14.59 -2.30 -9.65
CA ARG A 28 -13.91 -1.49 -8.62
C ARG A 28 -13.57 -2.31 -7.38
N LEU A 29 -14.51 -3.10 -6.88
CA LEU A 29 -14.28 -3.95 -5.70
C LEU A 29 -13.17 -4.97 -5.95
N ILE A 30 -13.20 -5.64 -7.10
CA ILE A 30 -12.16 -6.60 -7.48
C ILE A 30 -10.80 -5.90 -7.59
N SER A 31 -10.75 -4.71 -8.20
CA SER A 31 -9.51 -3.92 -8.30
C SER A 31 -8.95 -3.59 -6.92
N MET A 32 -9.78 -3.11 -5.99
CA MET A 32 -9.37 -2.84 -4.60
C MET A 32 -8.84 -4.08 -3.89
N VAL A 33 -9.50 -5.23 -4.06
CA VAL A 33 -9.08 -6.50 -3.45
C VAL A 33 -7.74 -6.97 -4.02
N MET A 34 -7.53 -6.83 -5.33
CA MET A 34 -6.26 -7.19 -5.98
C MET A 34 -5.12 -6.27 -5.55
N GLU A 35 -5.36 -4.96 -5.45
CA GLU A 35 -4.40 -4.00 -4.91
C GLU A 35 -4.02 -4.34 -3.46
N LEU A 36 -5.02 -4.60 -2.61
CA LEU A 36 -4.81 -4.99 -1.23
C LEU A 36 -4.01 -6.30 -1.11
N ALA A 37 -4.35 -7.32 -1.91
CA ALA A 37 -3.65 -8.59 -1.92
C ALA A 37 -2.19 -8.44 -2.35
N SER A 38 -1.92 -7.62 -3.36
CA SER A 38 -0.57 -7.31 -3.84
C SER A 38 0.26 -6.64 -2.75
N GLU A 39 -0.25 -5.56 -2.14
CA GLU A 39 0.44 -4.85 -1.07
C GLU A 39 0.68 -5.74 0.17
N LEU A 40 -0.29 -6.59 0.52
CA LEU A 40 -0.15 -7.55 1.62
C LEU A 40 0.93 -8.59 1.34
N SER A 41 0.98 -9.13 0.11
CA SER A 41 2.02 -10.11 -0.29
C SER A 41 3.41 -9.50 -0.16
N VAL A 42 3.62 -8.31 -0.74
CA VAL A 42 4.91 -7.61 -0.68
C VAL A 42 5.30 -7.28 0.77
N THR A 43 4.33 -6.89 1.60
CA THR A 43 4.57 -6.60 3.02
C THR A 43 5.01 -7.86 3.77
N ARG A 44 4.35 -9.01 3.54
CA ARG A 44 4.72 -10.29 4.16
C ARG A 44 6.12 -10.73 3.75
N ASP A 45 6.46 -10.66 2.48
CA ASP A 45 7.79 -11.01 1.97
C ASP A 45 8.87 -10.11 2.57
N ARG A 46 8.56 -8.81 2.70
CA ARG A 46 9.47 -7.85 3.34
C ARG A 46 9.66 -8.17 4.82
N LEU A 47 8.61 -8.50 5.57
CA LEU A 47 8.70 -8.88 6.99
C LEU A 47 9.53 -10.16 7.18
N ASP A 48 9.30 -11.22 6.39
CA ASP A 48 10.11 -12.45 6.41
C ASP A 48 11.59 -12.14 6.13
N SER A 49 11.86 -11.29 5.14
CA SER A 49 13.22 -10.84 4.84
C SER A 49 13.88 -10.12 6.02
N HIS A 50 13.16 -9.25 6.74
CA HIS A 50 13.69 -8.56 7.92
C HIS A 50 14.03 -9.56 9.02
N GLN A 51 13.11 -10.49 9.31
CA GLN A 51 13.32 -11.52 10.32
C GLN A 51 14.55 -12.39 10.00
N ARG A 52 14.66 -12.90 8.77
CA ARG A 52 15.82 -13.71 8.34
C ARG A 52 17.14 -12.95 8.42
N ILE A 53 17.15 -11.65 8.09
CA ILE A 53 18.35 -10.82 8.18
C ILE A 53 18.76 -10.64 9.65
N LEU A 54 17.81 -10.44 10.55
CA LEU A 54 18.06 -10.30 11.99
C LEU A 54 18.57 -11.60 12.60
N GLU A 55 17.94 -12.74 12.26
CA GLU A 55 18.38 -14.06 12.69
C GLU A 55 19.81 -14.38 12.22
N LYS A 56 20.16 -14.04 10.97
CA LYS A 56 21.53 -14.17 10.45
C LYS A 56 22.54 -13.32 11.21
N LYS A 57 22.11 -12.23 11.85
CA LYS A 57 22.93 -11.37 12.73
C LYS A 57 22.90 -11.83 14.20
N GLY A 58 22.23 -12.94 14.51
CA GLY A 58 22.08 -13.46 15.87
C GLY A 58 21.07 -12.71 16.72
N ILE A 59 20.18 -11.90 16.11
CA ILE A 59 19.13 -11.16 16.80
C ILE A 59 17.82 -11.94 16.62
N PHE A 60 17.31 -12.53 17.70
CA PHE A 60 16.07 -13.31 17.70
C PHE A 60 14.95 -12.49 18.34
N ILE A 61 14.07 -11.94 17.52
CA ILE A 61 13.04 -10.98 17.96
C ILE A 61 11.62 -11.54 18.00
N SER A 62 11.43 -12.84 17.77
CA SER A 62 10.08 -13.43 17.63
C SER A 62 9.19 -13.16 18.86
N ASP A 63 9.73 -13.32 20.07
CA ASP A 63 8.99 -13.05 21.32
C ASP A 63 8.86 -11.54 21.61
N GLU A 64 9.85 -10.74 21.20
CA GLU A 64 9.84 -9.28 21.36
C GLU A 64 8.76 -8.62 20.49
N ILE A 65 8.52 -9.13 19.28
CA ILE A 65 7.47 -8.63 18.38
C ILE A 65 6.08 -8.73 19.02
N GLU A 66 5.78 -9.86 19.66
CA GLU A 66 4.46 -10.12 20.26
C GLU A 66 4.18 -9.25 21.51
N THR A 67 5.24 -8.76 22.15
CA THR A 67 5.17 -7.92 23.35
C THR A 67 5.49 -6.44 23.10
N PHE A 68 5.78 -6.09 21.85
CA PHE A 68 6.20 -4.75 21.48
C PHE A 68 5.08 -3.71 21.69
N ASP A 69 5.35 -2.74 22.56
CA ASP A 69 4.47 -1.60 22.83
C ASP A 69 5.02 -0.33 22.16
N PRO A 70 4.39 0.16 21.07
CA PRO A 70 4.89 1.30 20.33
C PRO A 70 4.73 2.61 21.11
N SER A 71 5.73 3.48 21.00
CA SER A 71 5.66 4.83 21.56
C SER A 71 4.60 5.69 20.85
N PRO A 72 4.16 6.81 21.46
CA PRO A 72 3.25 7.75 20.81
C PRO A 72 3.74 8.25 19.45
N GLU A 73 5.05 8.48 19.31
CA GLU A 73 5.68 8.88 18.05
C GLU A 73 5.59 7.78 16.98
N GLU A 74 5.85 6.52 17.36
CA GLU A 74 5.76 5.38 16.45
C GLU A 74 4.32 5.13 16.00
N LEU A 75 3.35 5.28 16.91
CA LEU A 75 1.92 5.23 16.60
C LEU A 75 1.53 6.32 15.60
N LYS A 76 2.04 7.55 15.76
CA LYS A 76 1.80 8.64 14.82
C LYS A 76 2.37 8.31 13.43
N SER A 77 3.59 7.78 13.35
CA SER A 77 4.16 7.33 12.07
C SER A 77 3.33 6.20 11.44
N ARG A 78 2.77 5.29 12.23
CA ARG A 78 1.85 4.25 11.73
C ARG A 78 0.55 4.83 11.19
N GLU A 79 -0.01 5.85 11.85
CA GLU A 79 -1.20 6.57 11.37
C GLU A 79 -0.93 7.23 10.00
N GLU A 80 0.16 7.99 9.90
CA GLU A 80 0.55 8.67 8.65
C GLU A 80 0.76 7.67 7.50
N TRP A 81 1.42 6.54 7.78
CA TRP A 81 1.59 5.47 6.81
C TRP A 81 0.26 4.82 6.42
N ARG A 82 -0.61 4.53 7.39
CA ARG A 82 -1.92 3.91 7.14
C ARG A 82 -2.82 4.82 6.32
N SER A 83 -2.81 6.13 6.55
CA SER A 83 -3.56 7.08 5.71
C SER A 83 -3.14 6.96 4.24
N LYS A 84 -1.83 7.01 3.96
CA LYS A 84 -1.30 6.86 2.59
C LYS A 84 -1.60 5.49 1.99
N PHE A 85 -1.60 4.44 2.81
CA PHE A 85 -1.97 3.10 2.37
C PHE A 85 -3.45 3.02 1.97
N LEU A 86 -4.34 3.58 2.79
CA LEU A 86 -5.77 3.64 2.48
C LEU A 86 -6.04 4.47 1.23
N ASP A 87 -5.35 5.59 1.03
CA ASP A 87 -5.48 6.39 -0.20
C ASP A 87 -5.14 5.58 -1.44
N ARG A 88 -4.10 4.74 -1.38
CA ARG A 88 -3.72 3.84 -2.49
C ARG A 88 -4.80 2.79 -2.74
N VAL A 89 -5.24 2.06 -1.71
CA VAL A 89 -6.25 0.99 -1.84
C VAL A 89 -7.62 1.54 -2.28
N LEU A 90 -8.01 2.73 -1.81
CA LEU A 90 -9.29 3.34 -2.12
C LEU A 90 -9.26 4.16 -3.42
N ASN A 91 -8.10 4.28 -4.08
CA ASN A 91 -7.97 5.03 -5.33
C ASN A 91 -8.92 4.51 -6.42
N ALA A 92 -9.23 3.22 -6.43
CA ALA A 92 -10.17 2.62 -7.36
C ALA A 92 -11.62 3.17 -7.23
N LEU A 93 -11.99 3.74 -6.08
CA LEU A 93 -13.29 4.42 -5.89
C LEU A 93 -13.34 5.78 -6.60
N TYR A 94 -12.21 6.49 -6.61
CA TYR A 94 -12.11 7.84 -7.18
C TYR A 94 -11.74 7.83 -8.66
N THR A 95 -11.16 6.73 -9.14
CA THR A 95 -10.79 6.56 -10.55
C THR A 95 -12.06 6.49 -11.41
N LYS A 96 -12.22 7.47 -12.30
CA LYS A 96 -13.28 7.46 -13.31
C LYS A 96 -12.97 6.34 -14.31
N TYR A 97 -13.94 5.46 -14.52
CA TYR A 97 -13.83 4.46 -15.57
C TYR A 97 -14.47 5.04 -16.84
N ASP A 98 -13.90 4.71 -18.00
CA ASP A 98 -14.43 5.13 -19.29
C ASP A 98 -15.74 4.37 -19.56
N GLU A 99 -16.85 5.10 -19.76
CA GLU A 99 -18.11 4.50 -20.19
C GLU A 99 -17.94 3.75 -21.53
N LYS A 100 -18.67 2.64 -21.68
CA LYS A 100 -18.65 1.75 -22.86
C LYS A 100 -18.97 2.48 -24.16
#